data_AF-A0A1M4X040-F1
#
_entry.id   AF-A0A1M4X040-F1
#
_cell.length_a   1.000
_cell.length_b   1.000
_cell.length_c   1.000
_cell.angle_alpha   90.00
_cell.angle_beta   90.00
_cell.angle_gamma   90.00
#
_symmetry.space_group_name_H-M   'P 1'
#
loop_
_entity.id
_entity.type
_entity.pdbx_description
1 polymer ?
#
loop_
_entity_poly.entity_id
_entity_poly.type
_entity_poly.pdbx_seq_one_letter_code
_entity_poly.pdbx_strand_id
1 'polypeptide(L)'
;MTSLPLTIPSGPEPGGPMTCDEHSFRAIAALLHDETGIHLPEDNTSLVVSRLIKHLRRLKLPDFAAYVRWINEPAHRDDRDLMITALTTNTTHFFREGYHFDIFVKVVLPDLRAAAEDGGRVRLWSAGCSSGEEAYSLAATLLHHWPTAVQHDVRILATDISAECLETAERAEYARERLNPVPDAIRSLMLSEATPDSAVVRMPKVLRDLVTVRYLNFVTPWPTRGPFQTIFCRNVAIYMDEQTQGRVFTGLADLLAPQGLLFIGHSERLPPSLSHRLTMIDRTTFKHN
;
A
#
# COMPACT_ATOMS: atom_id res chain seq x y z
N MET A 1 9.10 -70.22 -20.68
CA MET A 1 9.95 -69.03 -20.49
C MET A 1 9.56 -68.00 -21.55
N THR A 2 8.71 -67.04 -21.18
CA THR A 2 8.62 -65.71 -21.82
C THR A 2 7.69 -64.86 -20.95
N SER A 3 8.29 -64.11 -20.03
CA SER A 3 7.64 -63.16 -19.14
C SER A 3 7.28 -61.89 -19.90
N LEU A 4 6.00 -61.50 -19.85
CA LEU A 4 5.52 -60.18 -20.29
C LEU A 4 6.11 -59.08 -19.38
N PRO A 5 6.63 -57.97 -19.92
CA PRO A 5 7.07 -56.86 -19.09
C PRO A 5 5.85 -56.13 -18.50
N LEU A 6 5.85 -55.97 -17.17
CA LEU A 6 4.95 -55.04 -16.48
C LEU A 6 5.24 -53.63 -16.96
N THR A 7 4.25 -52.99 -17.59
CA THR A 7 4.26 -51.55 -17.85
C THR A 7 3.95 -50.84 -16.53
N ILE A 8 4.96 -50.20 -15.94
CA ILE A 8 4.79 -49.32 -14.79
C ILE A 8 4.16 -48.02 -15.32
N PRO A 9 3.07 -47.50 -14.73
CA PRO A 9 2.53 -46.20 -15.11
C PRO A 9 3.56 -45.12 -14.78
N SER A 10 3.99 -44.37 -15.79
CA SER A 10 4.80 -43.17 -15.62
C SER A 10 4.04 -42.16 -14.74
N GLY A 11 4.62 -41.80 -13.59
CA GLY A 11 4.14 -40.67 -12.80
C GLY A 11 4.18 -39.35 -13.59
N PRO A 12 3.43 -38.32 -13.17
CA PRO A 12 3.36 -37.07 -13.92
C PRO A 12 4.74 -36.40 -14.03
N GLU A 13 5.10 -36.01 -15.24
CA GLU A 13 6.35 -35.29 -15.52
C GLU A 13 6.40 -33.95 -14.76
N PRO A 14 7.59 -33.55 -14.26
CA PRO A 14 7.76 -32.23 -13.65
C PRO A 14 7.74 -31.15 -14.74
N GLY A 15 6.56 -30.60 -15.04
CA GLY A 15 6.45 -29.50 -16.00
C GLY A 15 5.09 -29.25 -16.65
N GLY A 16 4.05 -30.03 -16.35
CA GLY A 16 2.71 -29.78 -16.87
C GLY A 16 2.14 -28.42 -16.45
N PRO A 17 1.17 -27.85 -17.21
CA PRO A 17 0.49 -26.63 -16.81
C PRO A 17 -0.25 -26.86 -15.49
N MET A 18 0.22 -26.20 -14.42
CA MET A 18 -0.50 -26.19 -13.14
C MET A 18 -1.79 -25.40 -13.32
N THR A 19 -2.92 -26.04 -13.06
CA THR A 19 -4.25 -25.42 -13.08
C THR A 19 -4.72 -25.20 -11.64
N CYS A 20 -5.44 -24.09 -11.42
CA CYS A 20 -6.12 -23.83 -10.16
C CYS A 20 -7.60 -24.14 -10.39
N ASP A 21 -8.11 -25.16 -9.68
CA ASP A 21 -9.52 -25.49 -9.74
C ASP A 21 -10.36 -24.50 -8.92
N GLU A 22 -11.67 -24.50 -9.15
CA GLU A 22 -12.61 -23.58 -8.52
C GLU A 22 -12.62 -23.69 -6.99
N HIS A 23 -12.39 -24.89 -6.45
CA HIS A 23 -12.34 -25.11 -5.00
C HIS A 23 -11.08 -24.46 -4.40
N SER A 24 -9.92 -24.69 -5.00
CA SER A 24 -8.65 -24.12 -4.55
C SER A 24 -8.65 -22.60 -4.72
N PHE A 25 -9.20 -22.09 -5.82
CA PHE A 25 -9.38 -20.66 -6.04
C PHE A 25 -10.21 -20.03 -4.92
N ARG A 26 -11.39 -20.60 -4.61
CA ARG A 26 -12.24 -20.09 -3.52
C ARG A 26 -11.55 -20.12 -2.17
N ALA A 27 -10.79 -21.17 -1.87
CA ALA A 27 -10.06 -21.27 -0.60
C ALA A 27 -8.97 -20.19 -0.49
N ILE A 28 -8.22 -19.94 -1.58
CA ILE A 28 -7.21 -18.87 -1.64
C ILE A 28 -7.87 -17.50 -1.54
N ALA A 29 -8.97 -17.27 -2.26
CA ALA A 29 -9.70 -16.01 -2.24
C ALA A 29 -10.27 -15.72 -0.85
N ALA A 30 -10.88 -16.72 -0.19
CA ALA A 30 -11.37 -16.59 1.17
C ALA A 30 -10.25 -16.28 2.16
N LEU A 31 -9.12 -16.99 2.08
CA LEU A 31 -7.98 -16.74 2.95
C LEU A 31 -7.38 -15.34 2.75
N LEU A 32 -7.25 -14.90 1.48
CA LEU A 32 -6.79 -13.55 1.17
C LEU A 32 -7.75 -12.50 1.74
N HIS A 33 -9.06 -12.71 1.58
CA HIS A 33 -10.09 -11.83 2.09
C HIS A 33 -10.08 -11.76 3.62
N ASP A 34 -10.03 -12.89 4.31
CA ASP A 34 -10.00 -12.94 5.78
C ASP A 34 -8.76 -12.24 6.35
N GLU A 35 -7.60 -12.42 5.72
CA GLU A 35 -6.33 -11.87 6.20
C GLU A 35 -6.13 -10.39 5.82
N THR A 36 -6.75 -9.89 4.75
CA THR A 36 -6.42 -8.55 4.20
C THR A 36 -7.61 -7.67 3.84
N GLY A 37 -8.81 -8.26 3.75
CA GLY A 37 -10.01 -7.62 3.23
C GLY A 37 -10.07 -7.51 1.71
N ILE A 38 -9.04 -7.97 0.99
CA ILE A 38 -9.00 -7.93 -0.48
C ILE A 38 -10.02 -8.94 -1.04
N HIS A 39 -10.92 -8.44 -1.87
CA HIS A 39 -11.87 -9.21 -2.63
C HIS A 39 -11.26 -9.61 -3.98
N LEU A 40 -11.27 -10.91 -4.26
CA LEU A 40 -10.77 -11.47 -5.51
C LEU A 40 -11.93 -12.00 -6.37
N PRO A 41 -12.30 -11.29 -7.46
CA PRO A 41 -13.34 -11.74 -8.40
C PRO A 41 -13.08 -13.13 -8.99
N GLU A 42 -14.14 -13.92 -9.23
CA GLU A 42 -14.06 -15.32 -9.70
C GLU A 42 -13.30 -15.49 -11.04
N ASP A 43 -13.37 -14.48 -11.91
CA ASP A 43 -12.68 -14.44 -13.20
C ASP A 43 -11.16 -14.22 -13.08
N ASN A 44 -10.63 -13.93 -11.89
CA ASN A 44 -9.21 -13.72 -11.64
C ASN A 44 -8.41 -15.02 -11.40
N THR A 45 -8.95 -16.19 -11.71
CA THR A 45 -8.25 -17.47 -11.57
C THR A 45 -6.90 -17.48 -12.30
N SER A 46 -6.83 -16.91 -13.50
CA SER A 46 -5.59 -16.80 -14.28
C SER A 46 -4.51 -15.95 -13.59
N LEU A 47 -4.91 -14.87 -12.93
CA LEU A 47 -4.03 -14.01 -12.14
C LEU A 47 -3.45 -14.78 -10.96
N VAL A 48 -4.28 -15.50 -10.21
CA VAL A 48 -3.83 -16.35 -9.07
C VAL A 48 -2.78 -17.34 -9.54
N VAL A 49 -3.05 -18.07 -10.63
CA VAL A 49 -2.11 -19.03 -11.20
C VAL A 49 -0.78 -18.34 -11.55
N SER A 50 -0.84 -17.22 -12.28
CA SER A 50 0.37 -16.52 -12.72
C SER A 50 1.26 -16.02 -11.56
N ARG A 51 0.64 -15.59 -10.45
CA ARG A 51 1.33 -15.04 -9.28
C ARG A 51 1.89 -16.14 -8.37
N LEU A 52 1.16 -17.23 -8.20
CA LEU A 52 1.52 -18.27 -7.23
C LEU A 52 2.31 -19.44 -7.83
N ILE A 53 2.33 -19.65 -9.15
CA ILE A 53 2.99 -20.82 -9.74
C ILE A 53 4.49 -20.94 -9.37
N LYS A 54 5.21 -19.81 -9.29
CA LYS A 54 6.62 -19.80 -8.85
C LYS A 54 6.75 -20.20 -7.38
N HIS A 55 5.77 -19.81 -6.56
CA HIS A 55 5.70 -20.14 -5.15
C HIS A 55 5.49 -21.64 -4.95
N LEU A 56 4.50 -22.24 -5.63
CA LEU A 56 4.25 -23.68 -5.59
C LEU A 56 5.49 -24.48 -6.00
N ARG A 57 6.17 -24.06 -7.07
CA ARG A 57 7.40 -24.69 -7.57
C ARG A 57 8.54 -24.62 -6.55
N ARG A 58 8.73 -23.48 -5.88
CA ARG A 58 9.74 -23.32 -4.81
C ARG A 58 9.49 -24.30 -3.66
N LEU A 59 8.23 -24.48 -3.29
CA LEU A 59 7.80 -25.40 -2.23
C LEU A 59 7.74 -26.87 -2.69
N LYS A 60 7.96 -27.14 -3.99
CA LYS A 60 7.86 -28.46 -4.61
C LYS A 60 6.47 -29.11 -4.43
N LEU A 61 5.43 -28.28 -4.41
CA LEU A 61 4.05 -28.75 -4.27
C LEU A 61 3.49 -29.15 -5.66
N PRO A 62 2.76 -30.27 -5.75
CA PRO A 62 2.33 -30.82 -7.04
C PRO A 62 1.18 -30.04 -7.69
N ASP A 63 0.31 -29.41 -6.89
CA ASP A 63 -0.90 -28.73 -7.36
C ASP A 63 -1.40 -27.67 -6.35
N PHE A 64 -2.44 -26.93 -6.74
CA PHE A 64 -3.07 -25.91 -5.91
C PHE A 64 -3.85 -26.48 -4.72
N ALA A 65 -4.35 -27.72 -4.80
CA ALA A 65 -5.01 -28.35 -3.66
C ALA A 65 -4.00 -28.65 -2.53
N ALA A 66 -2.80 -29.11 -2.88
CA ALA A 66 -1.68 -29.27 -1.96
C ALA A 66 -1.19 -27.92 -1.41
N TYR A 67 -1.17 -26.88 -2.25
CA TYR A 67 -0.87 -25.52 -1.81
C TYR A 67 -1.87 -24.99 -0.78
N VAL A 68 -3.17 -25.17 -1.01
CA VAL A 68 -4.21 -24.76 -0.05
C VAL A 68 -4.04 -25.49 1.27
N ARG A 69 -3.77 -26.81 1.27
CA ARG A 69 -3.49 -27.53 2.52
C ARG A 69 -2.27 -26.94 3.23
N TRP A 70 -1.17 -26.72 2.50
CA TRP A 70 0.08 -26.17 3.02
C TRP A 70 -0.11 -24.82 3.71
N ILE A 71 -0.66 -23.82 3.01
CA ILE A 71 -0.80 -22.46 3.57
C ILE A 71 -1.80 -22.38 4.73
N ASN A 72 -2.68 -23.37 4.90
CA ASN A 72 -3.61 -23.45 6.02
C ASN A 72 -2.96 -23.99 7.31
N GLU A 73 -1.82 -24.67 7.20
CA GLU A 73 -1.13 -25.19 8.39
C GLU A 73 -0.44 -24.05 9.16
N PRO A 74 -0.62 -23.97 10.50
CA PRO A 74 0.01 -22.91 11.31
C PRO A 74 1.53 -22.85 11.20
N ALA A 75 2.18 -23.99 10.91
CA ALA A 75 3.62 -24.09 10.73
C ALA A 75 4.14 -23.36 9.46
N HIS A 76 3.25 -22.98 8.54
CA HIS A 76 3.60 -22.41 7.23
C HIS A 76 3.12 -20.96 7.09
N ARG A 77 3.08 -20.22 8.20
CA ARG A 77 2.65 -18.82 8.23
C ARG A 77 3.46 -17.93 7.27
N ASP A 78 4.78 -18.10 7.23
CA ASP A 78 5.64 -17.29 6.36
C ASP A 78 5.31 -17.49 4.87
N ASP A 79 4.97 -18.72 4.46
CA ASP A 79 4.53 -19.00 3.08
C ASP A 79 3.12 -18.45 2.82
N ARG A 80 2.24 -18.38 3.83
CA ARG A 80 0.98 -17.65 3.71
C ARG A 80 1.20 -16.15 3.51
N ASP A 81 2.10 -15.54 4.27
CA ASP A 81 2.42 -14.11 4.14
C ASP A 81 3.02 -13.79 2.75
N LEU A 82 3.83 -14.71 2.20
CA LEU A 82 4.32 -14.63 0.82
C LEU A 82 3.20 -14.79 -0.22
N MET A 83 2.19 -15.63 0.03
CA MET A 83 1.00 -15.73 -0.83
C MET A 83 0.27 -14.38 -0.88
N ILE A 84 0.00 -13.79 0.29
CA ILE A 84 -0.66 -12.49 0.42
C ILE A 84 0.11 -11.45 -0.39
N THR A 85 1.43 -11.35 -0.17
CA THR A 85 2.31 -10.43 -0.88
C THR A 85 2.21 -10.61 -2.39
N ALA A 86 2.25 -11.85 -2.90
CA ALA A 86 2.17 -12.15 -4.32
C ALA A 86 0.82 -11.78 -4.96
N LEU A 87 -0.27 -11.77 -4.18
CA LEU A 87 -1.62 -11.43 -4.64
C LEU A 87 -1.99 -9.96 -4.42
N THR A 88 -1.26 -9.22 -3.57
CA THR A 88 -1.43 -7.78 -3.42
C THR A 88 -0.93 -7.01 -4.65
N THR A 89 -1.67 -5.99 -5.07
CA THR A 89 -1.28 -5.12 -6.20
C THR A 89 -0.69 -3.82 -5.66
N ASN A 90 0.62 -3.66 -5.76
CA ASN A 90 1.36 -2.56 -5.12
C ASN A 90 1.83 -1.45 -6.09
N THR A 91 1.11 -1.22 -7.19
CA THR A 91 1.54 -0.25 -8.21
C THR A 91 1.44 1.18 -7.70
N THR A 92 2.58 1.84 -7.54
CA THR A 92 2.69 3.25 -7.15
C THR A 92 3.78 3.97 -7.96
N HIS A 93 3.73 5.29 -7.99
CA HIS A 93 4.76 6.15 -8.58
C HIS A 93 4.76 7.52 -7.88
N PHE A 94 5.90 8.20 -7.92
CA PHE A 94 6.01 9.56 -7.38
C PHE A 94 5.01 10.50 -8.06
N PHE A 95 4.42 11.39 -7.27
CA PHE A 95 3.48 12.39 -7.75
C PHE A 95 2.23 11.84 -8.46
N ARG A 96 1.85 10.59 -8.16
CA ARG A 96 0.55 10.05 -8.57
C ARG A 96 -0.58 10.97 -8.12
N GLU A 97 -1.50 11.26 -9.04
CA GLU A 97 -2.61 12.21 -8.83
C GLU A 97 -2.10 13.57 -8.29
N GLY A 98 -1.18 14.19 -9.05
CA GLY A 98 -0.47 15.43 -8.70
C GLY A 98 -1.33 16.54 -8.10
N TYR A 99 -2.56 16.68 -8.59
CA TYR A 99 -3.55 17.67 -8.12
C TYR A 99 -3.84 17.57 -6.61
N HIS A 100 -3.69 16.41 -5.98
CA HIS A 100 -3.85 16.28 -4.53
C HIS A 100 -2.74 17.01 -3.75
N PHE A 101 -1.53 17.07 -4.28
CA PHE A 101 -0.44 17.85 -3.66
C PHE A 101 -0.68 19.35 -3.82
N ASP A 102 -1.26 19.79 -4.95
CA ASP A 102 -1.67 21.18 -5.14
C ASP A 102 -2.77 21.59 -4.15
N ILE A 103 -3.78 20.72 -3.95
CA ILE A 103 -4.83 20.93 -2.95
C ILE A 103 -4.24 20.96 -1.54
N PHE A 104 -3.34 20.03 -1.20
CA PHE A 104 -2.65 20.01 0.08
C PHE A 104 -1.94 21.34 0.36
N VAL A 105 -1.15 21.85 -0.60
CA VAL A 105 -0.44 23.13 -0.45
C VAL A 105 -1.41 24.30 -0.30
N LYS A 106 -2.49 24.33 -1.08
CA LYS A 106 -3.43 25.45 -1.10
C LYS A 106 -4.35 25.49 0.14
N VAL A 107 -4.82 24.33 0.59
CA VAL A 107 -5.92 24.22 1.58
C VAL A 107 -5.41 23.81 2.95
N VAL A 108 -4.41 22.92 3.01
CA VAL A 108 -4.00 22.28 4.26
C VAL A 108 -2.80 22.97 4.88
N LEU A 109 -1.78 23.21 4.06
CA LEU A 109 -0.48 23.69 4.53
C LEU A 109 -0.54 25.01 5.34
N PRO A 110 -1.38 26.01 5.00
CA PRO A 110 -1.47 27.24 5.80
C PRO A 110 -1.87 26.97 7.25
N ASP A 111 -2.87 26.12 7.47
CA ASP A 111 -3.39 25.80 8.80
C ASP A 111 -2.40 24.92 9.60
N LEU A 112 -1.72 23.97 8.92
CA LEU A 112 -0.67 23.17 9.55
C LEU A 112 0.48 24.03 10.06
N ARG A 113 0.89 25.01 9.25
CA ARG A 113 1.98 25.92 9.58
C ARG A 113 1.61 26.79 10.77
N ALA A 114 0.43 27.40 10.76
CA ALA A 114 -0.04 28.21 11.88
C ALA A 114 -0.09 27.39 13.18
N ALA A 115 -0.68 26.19 13.14
CA ALA A 115 -0.75 25.32 14.31
C ALA A 115 0.64 24.92 14.84
N ALA A 116 1.62 24.69 13.97
CA ALA A 116 2.98 24.34 14.36
C ALA A 116 3.79 25.52 14.89
N GLU A 117 3.55 26.73 14.38
CA GLU A 117 4.13 27.98 14.89
C GLU A 117 3.60 28.28 16.31
N ASP A 118 2.36 27.88 16.62
CA ASP A 118 1.78 27.92 17.97
C ASP A 118 2.26 26.77 18.90
N GLY A 119 3.24 25.97 18.46
CA GLY A 119 3.79 24.85 19.23
C GLY A 119 2.98 23.55 19.15
N GLY A 120 1.98 23.50 18.27
CA GLY A 120 1.19 22.31 17.97
C GLY A 120 1.98 21.23 17.22
N ARG A 121 1.40 20.03 17.19
CA ARG A 121 1.96 18.85 16.52
C ARG A 121 1.26 18.64 15.19
N VAL A 122 2.03 18.40 14.13
CA VAL A 122 1.52 18.06 12.80
C VAL A 122 1.73 16.57 12.55
N ARG A 123 0.64 15.87 12.27
CA ARG A 123 0.57 14.45 12.00
C ARG A 123 -0.16 14.24 10.68
N LEU A 124 0.59 13.75 9.70
CA LEU A 124 0.09 13.35 8.39
C LEU A 124 0.19 11.83 8.28
N TRP A 125 -0.65 11.21 7.47
CA TRP A 125 -0.62 9.76 7.24
C TRP A 125 -0.77 9.43 5.77
N SER A 126 0.17 8.68 5.20
CA SER A 126 0.01 7.92 3.96
C SER A 126 -0.36 6.48 4.32
N ALA A 127 -1.65 6.18 4.21
CA ALA A 127 -2.29 4.94 4.60
C ALA A 127 -2.44 4.04 3.37
N GLY A 128 -1.66 2.95 3.31
CA GLY A 128 -1.41 2.16 2.11
C GLY A 128 -0.31 2.79 1.23
N CYS A 129 0.85 3.04 1.83
CA CYS A 129 1.93 3.82 1.21
C CYS A 129 2.70 3.07 0.10
N SER A 130 2.47 1.75 -0.07
CA SER A 130 3.27 0.86 -0.90
C SER A 130 4.78 1.08 -0.65
N SER A 131 5.60 1.20 -1.68
CA SER A 131 7.05 1.41 -1.59
C SER A 131 7.46 2.83 -1.17
N GLY A 132 6.54 3.66 -0.69
CA GLY A 132 6.82 4.95 -0.03
C GLY A 132 6.79 6.18 -0.95
N GLU A 133 6.60 6.01 -2.26
CA GLU A 133 6.58 7.12 -3.23
C GLU A 133 5.57 8.22 -2.85
N GLU A 134 4.39 7.86 -2.32
CA GLU A 134 3.39 8.82 -1.86
C GLU A 134 3.88 9.61 -0.63
N ALA A 135 4.39 8.90 0.38
CA ALA A 135 4.88 9.52 1.61
C ALA A 135 6.04 10.48 1.34
N TYR A 136 6.95 10.12 0.44
CA TYR A 136 8.07 10.98 0.05
C TYR A 136 7.67 12.12 -0.88
N SER A 137 6.65 11.93 -1.73
CA SER A 137 6.06 13.02 -2.49
C SER A 137 5.42 14.05 -1.56
N LEU A 138 4.69 13.59 -0.53
CA LEU A 138 4.10 14.45 0.49
C LEU A 138 5.18 15.19 1.31
N ALA A 139 6.21 14.49 1.76
CA ALA A 139 7.34 15.09 2.49
C ALA A 139 8.07 16.14 1.65
N ALA A 140 8.31 15.86 0.37
CA ALA A 140 9.02 16.78 -0.52
C ALA A 140 8.18 18.01 -0.86
N THR A 141 6.87 17.83 -1.11
CA THR A 141 5.93 18.95 -1.27
C THR A 141 5.89 19.81 -0.02
N LEU A 142 5.77 19.20 1.16
CA LEU A 142 5.77 19.90 2.45
C LEU A 142 7.02 20.76 2.62
N LEU A 143 8.22 20.18 2.44
CA LEU A 143 9.47 20.91 2.63
C LEU A 143 9.77 21.93 1.53
N HIS A 144 9.30 21.69 0.30
CA HIS A 144 9.44 22.67 -0.77
C HIS A 144 8.69 23.96 -0.44
N HIS A 145 7.46 23.84 0.08
CA HIS A 145 6.61 24.99 0.40
C HIS A 145 6.76 25.53 1.83
N TRP A 146 7.29 24.72 2.76
CA TRP A 146 7.58 25.10 4.13
C TRP A 146 8.94 24.53 4.59
N PRO A 147 10.06 25.13 4.15
CA PRO A 147 11.40 24.61 4.44
C PRO A 147 11.74 24.51 5.93
N THR A 148 11.13 25.36 6.77
CA THR A 148 11.34 25.34 8.23
C THR A 148 10.51 24.28 8.95
N ALA A 149 9.67 23.50 8.27
CA ALA A 149 8.84 22.46 8.91
C ALA A 149 9.65 21.47 9.76
N VAL A 150 10.90 21.19 9.39
CA VAL A 150 11.82 20.33 10.15
C VAL A 150 12.21 20.87 11.53
N GLN A 151 11.98 22.16 11.78
CA GLN A 151 12.19 22.81 13.07
C GLN A 151 11.00 22.62 14.03
N HIS A 152 9.87 22.09 13.53
CA HIS A 152 8.65 21.86 14.28
C HIS A 152 8.39 20.35 14.47
N ASP A 153 7.43 20.00 15.34
CA ASP A 153 7.01 18.60 15.54
C ASP A 153 6.08 18.14 14.40
N VAL A 154 6.67 17.90 13.22
CA VAL A 154 5.99 17.41 12.03
C VAL A 154 6.40 15.96 11.73
N ARG A 155 5.42 15.08 11.56
CA ARG A 155 5.65 13.66 11.20
C ARG A 155 4.64 13.18 10.17
N ILE A 156 5.12 12.34 9.24
CA ILE A 156 4.35 11.61 8.26
C ILE A 156 4.44 10.13 8.64
N LEU A 157 3.32 9.54 9.05
CA LEU A 157 3.19 8.09 9.18
C LEU A 157 3.01 7.51 7.77
N ALA A 158 3.77 6.48 7.42
CA ALA A 158 3.58 5.72 6.18
C ALA A 158 3.31 4.28 6.57
N THR A 159 2.15 3.75 6.21
CA THR A 159 1.80 2.37 6.56
C THR A 159 1.34 1.54 5.39
N ASP A 160 1.65 0.25 5.42
CA ASP A 160 1.22 -0.72 4.42
C ASP A 160 1.14 -2.13 5.02
N ILE A 161 0.50 -3.05 4.30
CA ILE A 161 0.44 -4.48 4.65
C ILE A 161 1.59 -5.26 4.01
N SER A 162 2.18 -4.76 2.92
CA SER A 162 3.27 -5.42 2.20
C SER A 162 4.62 -5.14 2.85
N ALA A 163 5.22 -6.16 3.49
CA ALA A 163 6.54 -6.04 4.12
C ALA A 163 7.65 -5.67 3.11
N GLU A 164 7.60 -6.21 1.89
CA GLU A 164 8.55 -5.89 0.80
C GLU A 164 8.48 -4.41 0.41
N CYS A 165 7.27 -3.88 0.31
CA CYS A 165 7.05 -2.46 0.03
C CYS A 165 7.57 -1.59 1.18
N LEU A 166 7.30 -1.97 2.43
CA LEU A 166 7.78 -1.24 3.60
C LEU A 166 9.31 -1.23 3.69
N GLU A 167 9.99 -2.33 3.36
CA GLU A 167 11.45 -2.36 3.31
C GLU A 167 11.99 -1.35 2.29
N THR A 168 11.37 -1.28 1.12
CA THR A 168 11.72 -0.28 0.09
C THR A 168 11.50 1.14 0.60
N ALA A 169 10.37 1.39 1.25
CA ALA A 169 10.05 2.69 1.85
C ALA A 169 11.06 3.08 2.95
N GLU A 170 11.48 2.14 3.79
CA GLU A 170 12.47 2.37 4.86
C GLU A 170 13.87 2.67 4.32
N ARG A 171 14.30 1.94 3.28
CA ARG A 171 15.57 2.21 2.58
C ARG A 171 15.55 3.57 1.89
N ALA A 172 14.39 3.90 1.32
CA ALA A 172 14.10 5.10 0.54
C ALA A 172 15.03 5.25 -0.68
N GLU A 173 15.34 4.13 -1.32
CA GLU A 173 16.21 4.04 -2.50
C GLU A 173 15.36 3.70 -3.73
N TYR A 174 15.46 4.51 -4.77
CA TYR A 174 14.63 4.40 -5.97
C TYR A 174 15.48 4.55 -7.23
N ALA A 175 15.08 3.87 -8.30
CA ALA A 175 15.62 4.16 -9.62
C ALA A 175 15.33 5.64 -9.97
N ARG A 176 16.34 6.36 -10.42
CA ARG A 176 16.27 7.81 -10.66
C ARG A 176 15.14 8.18 -11.61
N GLU A 177 14.89 7.36 -12.62
CA GLU A 177 13.87 7.59 -13.64
C GLU A 177 12.45 7.57 -13.04
N ARG A 178 12.25 6.94 -11.87
CA ARG A 178 10.94 7.00 -11.17
C ARG A 178 10.58 8.42 -10.74
N LEU A 179 11.55 9.33 -10.62
CA LEU A 179 11.30 10.72 -10.26
C LEU A 179 10.95 11.59 -11.49
N ASN A 180 10.95 11.06 -12.72
CA ASN A 180 10.58 11.83 -13.92
C ASN A 180 9.22 12.54 -13.83
N PRO A 181 8.16 11.95 -13.21
CA PRO A 181 6.88 12.63 -13.05
C PRO A 181 6.87 13.76 -12.02
N VAL A 182 7.93 13.89 -11.20
CA VAL A 182 8.01 14.90 -10.12
C VAL A 182 8.28 16.29 -10.69
N PRO A 183 7.55 17.34 -10.27
CA PRO A 183 7.84 18.72 -10.65
C PRO A 183 9.28 19.12 -10.37
N ASP A 184 9.93 19.82 -11.30
CA ASP A 184 11.38 20.08 -11.28
C ASP A 184 11.90 20.69 -9.98
N ALA A 185 11.17 21.64 -9.39
CA ALA A 185 11.56 22.30 -8.16
C ALA A 185 11.56 21.35 -6.95
N ILE A 186 10.59 20.43 -6.89
CA ILE A 186 10.49 19.41 -5.85
C ILE A 186 11.48 18.27 -6.13
N ARG A 187 11.63 17.88 -7.40
CA ARG A 187 12.60 16.85 -7.84
C ARG A 187 14.02 17.26 -7.47
N SER A 188 14.36 18.53 -7.62
CA SER A 188 15.66 19.08 -7.22
C SER A 188 15.92 18.90 -5.72
N LEU A 189 14.91 19.10 -4.87
CA LEU A 189 15.00 18.80 -3.44
C LEU A 189 15.22 17.30 -3.20
N MET A 190 14.44 16.42 -3.85
CA MET A 190 14.56 14.96 -3.72
C MET A 190 15.88 14.38 -4.23
N LEU A 191 16.59 15.13 -5.09
CA LEU A 191 17.90 14.75 -5.64
C LEU A 191 19.07 15.51 -5.00
N SER A 192 18.84 16.34 -3.98
CA SER A 192 19.86 17.23 -3.39
C SER A 192 21.08 16.52 -2.79
N GLU A 193 20.94 15.26 -2.37
CA GLU A 193 22.02 14.41 -1.85
C GLU A 193 22.51 13.38 -2.89
N ALA A 194 21.93 13.35 -4.09
CA ALA A 194 22.25 12.37 -5.13
C ALA A 194 23.48 12.79 -5.95
N THR A 195 24.29 11.81 -6.36
CA THR A 195 25.35 12.07 -7.35
C THR A 195 24.72 12.25 -8.75
N PRO A 196 25.25 13.16 -9.59
CA PRO A 196 24.66 13.48 -10.90
C PRO A 196 24.42 12.30 -11.84
N ASP A 197 25.20 11.23 -11.78
CA ASP A 197 25.11 10.07 -12.68
C ASP A 197 24.60 8.78 -12.02
N SER A 198 24.07 8.88 -10.80
CA SER A 198 23.52 7.71 -10.10
C SER A 198 22.21 7.22 -10.74
N ALA A 199 22.19 5.94 -11.10
CA ALA A 199 20.97 5.25 -11.55
C ALA A 199 19.98 5.00 -10.40
N VAL A 200 20.48 4.89 -9.16
CA VAL A 200 19.68 4.75 -7.95
C VAL A 200 19.94 5.94 -7.05
N VAL A 201 18.88 6.57 -6.58
CA VAL A 201 18.92 7.73 -5.69
C VAL A 201 18.28 7.39 -4.36
N ARG A 202 18.87 7.87 -3.28
CA ARG A 202 18.29 7.76 -1.95
C ARG A 202 17.64 9.07 -1.57
N MET A 203 16.46 9.03 -0.96
CA MET A 203 15.79 10.23 -0.47
C MET A 203 16.68 10.95 0.56
N PRO A 204 16.85 12.27 0.43
CA PRO A 204 17.61 13.08 1.37
C PRO A 204 17.22 12.84 2.81
N LYS A 205 18.18 12.91 3.73
CA LYS A 205 17.95 12.67 5.15
C LYS A 205 16.83 13.54 5.70
N VAL A 206 16.75 14.80 5.26
CA VAL A 206 15.71 15.75 5.69
C VAL A 206 14.28 15.27 5.37
N LEU A 207 14.08 14.52 4.28
CA LEU A 207 12.79 13.91 3.95
C LEU A 207 12.55 12.64 4.76
N ARG A 208 13.58 11.80 4.91
CA ARG A 208 13.49 10.54 5.66
C ARG A 208 13.19 10.77 7.13
N ASP A 209 13.71 11.83 7.73
CA ASP A 209 13.45 12.16 9.14
C ASP A 209 11.99 12.57 9.42
N LEU A 210 11.24 12.99 8.39
CA LEU A 210 9.81 13.26 8.51
C LEU A 210 8.96 11.99 8.41
N VAL A 211 9.44 10.96 7.70
CA VAL A 211 8.66 9.76 7.37
C VAL A 211 8.95 8.64 8.36
N THR A 212 7.90 8.13 9.01
CA THR A 212 7.97 6.94 9.85
C THR A 212 7.20 5.81 9.19
N VAL A 213 7.91 4.75 8.78
CA VAL A 213 7.32 3.58 8.12
C VAL A 213 6.88 2.55 9.16
N ARG A 214 5.67 2.01 9.04
CA ARG A 214 5.12 0.98 9.95
C ARG A 214 4.25 -0.02 9.20
N TYR A 215 4.24 -1.26 9.68
CA TYR A 215 3.25 -2.24 9.24
C TYR A 215 1.85 -1.88 9.78
N LEU A 216 0.85 -1.95 8.92
CA LEU A 216 -0.56 -1.85 9.31
C LEU A 216 -1.41 -2.71 8.39
N ASN A 217 -2.26 -3.52 9.00
CA ASN A 217 -3.32 -4.24 8.30
C ASN A 217 -4.67 -3.58 8.63
N PHE A 218 -5.39 -3.15 7.60
CA PHE A 218 -6.65 -2.44 7.76
C PHE A 218 -7.79 -3.30 8.34
N VAL A 219 -7.71 -4.63 8.23
CA VAL A 219 -8.74 -5.53 8.78
C VAL A 219 -8.50 -5.95 10.22
N THR A 220 -7.35 -5.60 10.81
CA THR A 220 -7.07 -5.83 12.23
C THR A 220 -7.22 -4.52 13.02
N PRO A 221 -7.25 -4.55 14.36
CA PRO A 221 -7.25 -3.32 15.17
C PRO A 221 -6.00 -2.47 14.90
N TRP A 222 -6.19 -1.18 14.61
CA TRP A 222 -5.08 -0.30 14.26
C TRP A 222 -4.35 0.20 15.53
N PRO A 223 -3.02 0.04 15.63
CA PRO A 223 -2.25 0.56 16.78
C PRO A 223 -2.08 2.09 16.75
N THR A 224 -2.53 2.71 15.65
CA THR A 224 -2.38 4.13 15.37
C THR A 224 -3.29 4.99 16.25
N ARG A 225 -2.77 6.11 16.75
CA ARG A 225 -3.51 7.10 17.53
C ARG A 225 -3.52 8.44 16.81
N GLY A 226 -4.69 9.05 16.73
CA GLY A 226 -4.90 10.38 16.16
C GLY A 226 -4.82 11.50 17.20
N PRO A 227 -5.25 12.72 16.82
CA PRO A 227 -5.79 13.05 15.51
C PRO A 227 -4.70 13.32 14.45
N PHE A 228 -4.99 12.98 13.19
CA PHE A 228 -4.23 13.38 12.01
C PHE A 228 -4.88 14.59 11.36
N GLN A 229 -4.09 15.61 11.04
CA GLN A 229 -4.60 16.75 10.29
C GLN A 229 -4.85 16.38 8.82
N THR A 230 -4.15 15.37 8.31
CA THR A 230 -4.35 14.88 6.94
C THR A 230 -4.05 13.41 6.82
N ILE A 231 -4.92 12.71 6.08
CA ILE A 231 -4.74 11.31 5.71
C ILE A 231 -4.85 11.21 4.18
N PHE A 232 -3.85 10.60 3.56
CA PHE A 232 -3.89 10.09 2.19
C PHE A 232 -4.16 8.59 2.28
N CYS A 233 -5.24 8.12 1.67
CA CYS A 233 -5.58 6.70 1.55
C CYS A 233 -6.05 6.46 0.13
N ARG A 234 -5.11 6.43 -0.82
CA ARG A 234 -5.38 6.48 -2.26
C ARG A 234 -5.08 5.16 -2.94
N ASN A 235 -6.06 4.65 -3.69
CA ASN A 235 -5.95 3.44 -4.50
C ASN A 235 -5.66 2.18 -3.67
N VAL A 236 -6.22 2.11 -2.47
CA VAL A 236 -6.04 1.01 -1.51
C VAL A 236 -7.35 0.25 -1.33
N ALA A 237 -8.42 0.99 -1.04
CA ALA A 237 -9.72 0.44 -0.69
C ALA A 237 -10.45 -0.17 -1.90
N ILE A 238 -10.05 0.19 -3.14
CA ILE A 238 -10.62 -0.36 -4.38
C ILE A 238 -10.53 -1.88 -4.51
N TYR A 239 -9.59 -2.52 -3.79
CA TYR A 239 -9.42 -3.96 -3.80
C TYR A 239 -10.27 -4.65 -2.72
N MET A 240 -10.88 -3.89 -1.81
CA MET A 240 -11.65 -4.41 -0.69
C MET A 240 -13.14 -4.50 -1.03
N ASP A 241 -13.86 -5.39 -0.34
CA ASP A 241 -15.32 -5.42 -0.43
C ASP A 241 -15.97 -4.18 0.21
N GLU A 242 -17.25 -3.95 -0.10
CA GLU A 242 -17.99 -2.77 0.36
C GLU A 242 -18.02 -2.66 1.90
N GLN A 243 -18.17 -3.79 2.60
CA GLN A 243 -18.23 -3.81 4.06
C GLN A 243 -16.89 -3.37 4.67
N THR A 244 -15.78 -3.85 4.11
CA THR A 244 -14.43 -3.54 4.54
C THR A 244 -14.07 -2.10 4.20
N GLN A 245 -14.40 -1.63 2.99
CA GLN A 245 -14.28 -0.21 2.64
C GLN A 245 -15.00 0.69 3.66
N GLY A 246 -16.23 0.30 4.03
CA GLY A 246 -17.02 0.96 5.08
C GLY A 246 -16.28 1.08 6.41
N ARG A 247 -15.73 -0.03 6.91
CA ARG A 247 -14.95 -0.05 8.16
C ARG A 247 -13.68 0.80 8.06
N VAL A 248 -12.94 0.69 6.95
CA VAL A 248 -11.70 1.45 6.74
C VAL A 248 -11.98 2.94 6.72
N PHE A 249 -12.88 3.43 5.87
CA PHE A 249 -13.13 4.87 5.81
C PHE A 249 -13.73 5.43 7.10
N THR A 250 -14.51 4.63 7.84
CA THR A 250 -15.00 5.02 9.17
C THR A 250 -13.85 5.19 10.16
N GLY A 251 -12.94 4.21 10.23
CA GLY A 251 -11.76 4.30 11.10
C GLY A 251 -10.83 5.44 10.73
N LEU A 252 -10.65 5.74 9.43
CA LEU A 252 -9.87 6.90 8.99
C LEU A 252 -10.54 8.20 9.44
N ALA A 253 -11.87 8.31 9.30
CA ALA A 253 -12.62 9.47 9.78
C ALA A 253 -12.53 9.65 11.30
N ASP A 254 -12.50 8.56 12.08
CA ASP A 254 -12.35 8.60 13.55
C ASP A 254 -10.97 9.12 13.98
N LEU A 255 -9.96 8.97 13.12
CA LEU A 255 -8.60 9.41 13.37
C LEU A 255 -8.29 10.79 12.79
N LEU A 256 -9.20 11.41 12.03
CA LEU A 256 -9.03 12.77 11.53
C LEU A 256 -9.28 13.81 12.63
N ALA A 257 -8.44 14.85 12.62
CA ALA A 257 -8.72 16.06 13.38
C ALA A 257 -10.04 16.69 12.91
N PRO A 258 -10.74 17.46 13.77
CA PRO A 258 -11.76 18.39 13.29
C PRO A 258 -11.16 19.26 12.17
N GLN A 259 -11.91 19.45 11.08
CA GLN A 259 -11.45 20.17 9.89
C GLN A 259 -10.27 19.52 9.13
N GLY A 260 -9.81 18.34 9.54
CA GLY A 260 -8.76 17.57 8.86
C GLY A 260 -9.23 17.05 7.50
N LEU A 261 -8.27 16.71 6.62
CA LEU A 261 -8.57 16.29 5.25
C LEU A 261 -8.25 14.82 5.00
N LEU A 262 -9.13 14.17 4.25
CA LEU A 262 -8.96 12.84 3.68
C LEU A 262 -8.85 12.93 2.16
N PHE A 263 -7.76 12.41 1.61
CA PHE A 263 -7.53 12.25 0.18
C PHE A 263 -7.71 10.78 -0.20
N ILE A 264 -8.61 10.50 -1.15
CA ILE A 264 -8.81 9.16 -1.72
C ILE A 264 -8.50 9.17 -3.21
N GLY A 265 -8.25 8.00 -3.79
CA GLY A 265 -7.90 7.84 -5.20
C GLY A 265 -9.08 8.09 -6.15
N HIS A 266 -8.78 8.36 -7.42
CA HIS A 266 -9.78 8.76 -8.42
C HIS A 266 -10.96 7.78 -8.60
N SER A 267 -10.73 6.48 -8.39
CA SER A 267 -11.74 5.42 -8.52
C SER A 267 -12.44 5.08 -7.21
N GLU A 268 -12.02 5.67 -6.10
CA GLU A 268 -12.60 5.39 -4.77
C GLU A 268 -13.81 6.27 -4.51
N ARG A 269 -14.71 5.77 -3.68
CA ARG A 269 -15.92 6.48 -3.25
C ARG A 269 -16.06 6.31 -1.74
N LEU A 270 -16.48 7.39 -1.07
CA LEU A 270 -16.83 7.26 0.33
C LEU A 270 -18.17 6.51 0.48
N PRO A 271 -18.28 5.65 1.50
CA PRO A 271 -19.55 5.07 1.90
C PRO A 271 -20.59 6.18 2.16
N PRO A 272 -21.85 6.03 1.70
CA PRO A 272 -22.90 7.02 1.93
C PRO A 272 -23.12 7.36 3.41
N SER A 273 -22.83 6.40 4.30
CA SER A 273 -22.91 6.55 5.75
C SER A 273 -21.97 7.63 6.31
N LEU A 274 -20.90 8.00 5.61
CA LEU A 274 -19.94 9.02 6.07
C LEU A 274 -20.24 10.43 5.58
N SER A 275 -21.29 10.63 4.78
CA SER A 275 -21.64 11.94 4.21
C SER A 275 -21.90 13.04 5.24
N HIS A 276 -22.35 12.67 6.45
CA HIS A 276 -22.59 13.60 7.57
C HIS A 276 -21.30 13.97 8.34
N ARG A 277 -20.20 13.25 8.10
CA ARG A 277 -18.90 13.46 8.77
C ARG A 277 -17.85 14.07 7.84
N LEU A 278 -17.94 13.74 6.55
CA LEU A 278 -16.95 14.09 5.54
C LEU A 278 -17.62 14.80 4.37
N THR A 279 -17.27 16.06 4.18
CA THR A 279 -17.78 16.89 3.08
C THR A 279 -16.76 16.97 1.96
N MET A 280 -17.15 16.62 0.73
CA MET A 280 -16.25 16.79 -0.42
C MET A 280 -16.03 18.28 -0.69
N ILE A 281 -14.77 18.72 -0.68
CA ILE A 281 -14.39 20.12 -0.90
C ILE A 281 -13.67 20.33 -2.23
N ASP A 282 -13.11 19.27 -2.79
CA ASP A 282 -12.44 19.26 -4.10
C ASP A 282 -12.41 17.81 -4.63
N ARG A 283 -11.81 17.60 -5.81
CA ARG A 283 -11.66 16.31 -6.47
C ARG A 283 -11.10 15.27 -5.49
N THR A 284 -11.93 14.27 -5.17
CA THR A 284 -11.62 13.15 -4.27
C THR A 284 -10.96 13.56 -2.95
N THR A 285 -11.28 14.78 -2.49
CA THR A 285 -10.75 15.38 -1.26
C THR A 285 -11.91 15.76 -0.35
N PHE A 286 -11.86 15.27 0.88
CA PHE A 286 -12.94 15.39 1.84
C PHE A 286 -12.46 16.04 3.13
N LYS A 287 -13.26 16.96 3.66
CA LYS A 287 -13.01 17.65 4.91
C LYS A 287 -13.85 17.04 6.02
N HIS A 288 -13.23 16.78 7.17
CA HIS A 288 -13.91 16.34 8.38
C HIS A 288 -14.66 17.51 9.02
N ASN A 289 -15.94 17.30 9.30
CA ASN A 289 -16.83 18.33 9.85
C ASN A 289 -16.45 18.76 11.27
#